data_AF-A0A1Y1WPJ1-F1
#
_entry.id   AF-A0A1Y1WPJ1-F1
#
_cell.length_a   1.000
_cell.length_b   1.000
_cell.length_c   1.000
_cell.angle_alpha   90.00
_cell.angle_beta   90.00
_cell.angle_gamma   90.00
#
_symmetry.space_group_name_H-M   'P 1'
#
loop_
_entity.id
_entity.type
_entity.pdbx_description
1 polymer ?
#
loop_
_entity_poly.entity_id
_entity_poly.type
_entity_poly.pdbx_seq_one_letter_code
_entity_poly.pdbx_strand_id
1 'polypeptide(L)'
;KNTLVTGNDIDLYNDENVKLYRCNGSSCSIVDKPESMTYYADINKRILKYNVNSGAYSFAYEKDIVWRISSCKADIKNRETGECYRAPSITSTIYGYSQYLYNMNMFAAQMVDETGYYINYKTKNNGLIVYGCQLSSCKEYTPEEDVYYYDGRAKTILRYRDGIWNTPSTSGYAYISINPADTYIYRFTKNVDDIKN
;
A
#
# COMPACT_ATOMS: atom_id res chain seq x y z
N LYS A 1 -25.01 -20.22 -24.64
CA LYS A 1 -23.67 -20.38 -24.00
C LYS A 1 -23.42 -19.10 -23.22
N ASN A 2 -23.12 -19.20 -21.92
CA ASN A 2 -22.87 -18.01 -21.10
C ASN A 2 -21.37 -17.69 -21.15
N THR A 3 -21.04 -16.41 -21.26
CA THR A 3 -19.65 -15.92 -21.30
C THR A 3 -19.50 -14.81 -20.27
N LEU A 4 -18.36 -14.76 -19.62
CA LEU A 4 -18.03 -13.69 -18.68
C LEU A 4 -17.76 -12.39 -19.45
N VAL A 5 -18.18 -11.26 -18.90
CA VAL A 5 -17.86 -9.94 -19.47
C VAL A 5 -16.36 -9.68 -19.27
N THR A 6 -15.60 -9.68 -20.36
CA THR A 6 -14.14 -9.47 -20.35
C THR A 6 -13.71 -8.14 -20.98
N GLY A 7 -14.60 -7.43 -21.67
CA GLY A 7 -14.29 -6.15 -22.32
C GLY A 7 -14.14 -5.00 -21.33
N ASN A 8 -13.47 -3.93 -21.75
CA ASN A 8 -13.23 -2.71 -20.96
C ASN A 8 -14.31 -1.63 -21.15
N ASP A 9 -15.36 -1.96 -21.87
CA ASP A 9 -16.47 -1.06 -22.15
C ASP A 9 -17.56 -1.23 -21.08
N ILE A 10 -17.98 -0.12 -20.48
CA ILE A 10 -18.99 -0.12 -19.42
C ILE A 10 -20.37 -0.50 -19.97
N ASP A 11 -20.61 -0.27 -21.26
CA ASP A 11 -21.89 -0.60 -21.89
C ASP A 11 -22.13 -2.11 -21.89
N LEU A 12 -21.05 -2.91 -21.94
CA LEU A 12 -21.12 -4.37 -21.82
C LEU A 12 -21.64 -4.83 -20.44
N TYR A 13 -21.51 -4.00 -19.40
CA TYR A 13 -22.05 -4.32 -18.06
C TYR A 13 -23.51 -3.89 -17.90
N ASN A 14 -23.95 -2.93 -18.72
CA ASN A 14 -25.30 -2.39 -18.70
C ASN A 14 -26.23 -3.07 -19.72
N ASP A 15 -25.71 -4.02 -20.50
CA ASP A 15 -26.50 -4.85 -21.40
C ASP A 15 -27.58 -5.63 -20.61
N GLU A 16 -28.80 -5.63 -21.12
CA GLU A 16 -29.96 -6.27 -20.48
C GLU A 16 -29.80 -7.79 -20.27
N ASN A 17 -28.94 -8.43 -21.05
CA ASN A 17 -28.65 -9.86 -20.97
C ASN A 17 -27.57 -10.18 -19.93
N VAL A 18 -26.90 -9.17 -19.38
CA VAL A 18 -25.85 -9.35 -18.37
C VAL A 18 -26.46 -9.40 -16.98
N LYS A 19 -26.08 -10.43 -16.23
CA LYS A 19 -26.54 -10.69 -14.87
C LYS A 19 -25.35 -10.76 -13.92
N LEU A 20 -25.51 -10.18 -12.74
CA LEU A 20 -24.51 -10.28 -11.69
C LEU A 20 -24.65 -11.63 -10.97
N TYR A 21 -23.54 -12.34 -10.81
CA TYR A 21 -23.48 -13.59 -10.06
C TYR A 21 -22.58 -13.43 -8.84
N ARG A 22 -23.05 -13.89 -7.68
CA ARG A 22 -22.24 -14.04 -6.46
C ARG A 22 -21.91 -15.51 -6.27
N CYS A 23 -20.62 -15.83 -6.18
CA CYS A 23 -20.14 -17.18 -5.98
C CYS A 23 -19.47 -17.33 -4.60
N ASN A 24 -19.69 -18.47 -3.94
CA ASN A 24 -19.09 -18.80 -2.63
C ASN A 24 -17.98 -19.87 -2.72
N GLY A 25 -17.43 -20.08 -3.92
CA GLY A 25 -16.41 -21.11 -4.20
C GLY A 25 -16.97 -22.49 -4.58
N SER A 26 -18.25 -22.78 -4.27
CA SER A 26 -18.91 -24.05 -4.67
C SER A 26 -20.08 -23.84 -5.63
N SER A 27 -20.80 -22.72 -5.50
CA SER A 27 -21.98 -22.41 -6.31
C SER A 27 -22.07 -20.90 -6.57
N CYS A 28 -22.83 -20.52 -7.59
CA CYS A 28 -23.12 -19.13 -7.92
C CYS A 28 -24.62 -18.88 -7.96
N SER A 29 -25.07 -17.75 -7.40
CA SER A 29 -26.46 -17.29 -7.47
C SER A 29 -26.55 -15.95 -8.17
N ILE A 30 -27.64 -15.71 -8.91
CA ILE A 30 -27.94 -14.40 -9.47
C ILE A 30 -28.20 -13.43 -8.31
N VAL A 31 -27.67 -12.21 -8.43
CA VAL A 31 -27.87 -11.12 -7.48
C VAL A 31 -28.85 -10.14 -8.08
N ASP A 32 -29.91 -9.83 -7.35
CA ASP A 32 -30.86 -8.78 -7.74
C ASP A 32 -30.22 -7.40 -7.71
N LYS A 33 -30.78 -6.47 -8.47
CA LYS A 33 -30.29 -5.08 -8.48
C LYS A 33 -30.42 -4.49 -7.06
N PRO A 34 -29.36 -3.87 -6.53
CA PRO A 34 -29.38 -3.38 -5.15
C PRO A 34 -30.26 -2.13 -5.02
N GLU A 35 -30.86 -1.95 -3.84
CA GLU A 35 -31.73 -0.81 -3.51
C GLU A 35 -30.96 0.47 -3.11
N SER A 36 -29.65 0.36 -2.97
CA SER A 36 -28.76 1.48 -2.61
C SER A 36 -27.50 1.49 -3.46
N MET A 37 -26.79 2.62 -3.45
CA MET A 37 -25.50 2.74 -4.12
C MET A 37 -24.55 1.66 -3.58
N THR A 38 -24.15 0.74 -4.45
CA THR A 38 -23.39 -0.45 -4.09
C THR A 38 -22.19 -0.61 -5.01
N TYR A 39 -21.10 -1.14 -4.46
CA TYR A 39 -19.85 -1.38 -5.18
C TYR A 39 -19.60 -2.88 -5.30
N TYR A 40 -19.19 -3.31 -6.49
CA TYR A 40 -18.84 -4.71 -6.78
C TYR A 40 -17.45 -4.79 -7.38
N ALA A 41 -16.64 -5.73 -6.93
CA ALA A 41 -15.39 -6.09 -7.59
C ALA A 41 -15.66 -7.28 -8.52
N ASP A 42 -15.36 -7.12 -9.81
CA ASP A 42 -15.45 -8.23 -10.76
C ASP A 42 -14.23 -9.17 -10.66
N ILE A 43 -14.26 -10.28 -11.39
CA ILE A 43 -13.16 -11.27 -11.43
C ILE A 43 -11.84 -10.70 -11.96
N ASN A 44 -11.89 -9.61 -12.74
CA ASN A 44 -10.74 -8.90 -13.27
C ASN A 44 -10.29 -7.77 -12.31
N LYS A 45 -10.82 -7.75 -11.08
CA LYS A 45 -10.53 -6.78 -10.01
C LYS A 45 -10.94 -5.34 -10.35
N ARG A 46 -11.92 -5.16 -11.24
CA ARG A 46 -12.50 -3.85 -11.54
C ARG A 46 -13.65 -3.56 -10.59
N ILE A 47 -13.67 -2.35 -10.04
CA ILE A 47 -14.76 -1.87 -9.18
C ILE A 47 -15.84 -1.21 -10.05
N LEU A 48 -17.03 -1.80 -10.01
CA LEU A 48 -18.26 -1.30 -10.60
C LEU A 48 -19.07 -0.61 -9.50
N LYS A 49 -19.62 0.57 -9.81
CA LYS A 49 -20.54 1.31 -8.96
C LYS A 49 -21.92 1.24 -9.57
N TYR A 50 -22.91 0.77 -8.81
CA TYR A 50 -24.31 0.81 -9.23
C TYR A 50 -24.98 2.10 -8.73
N ASN A 51 -25.61 2.84 -9.64
CA ASN A 51 -26.40 4.00 -9.31
C ASN A 51 -27.90 3.66 -9.42
N VAL A 52 -28.59 3.68 -8.28
CA VAL A 52 -30.02 3.37 -8.18
C VAL A 52 -30.91 4.34 -8.96
N ASN A 53 -30.49 5.61 -9.08
CA ASN A 53 -31.29 6.64 -9.76
C ASN A 53 -31.27 6.45 -11.28
N SER A 54 -30.12 6.03 -11.84
CA SER A 54 -29.98 5.76 -13.27
C SER A 54 -30.19 4.29 -13.64
N GLY A 55 -30.24 3.39 -12.65
CA GLY A 55 -30.36 1.95 -12.86
C GLY A 55 -29.17 1.32 -13.59
N ALA A 56 -28.00 1.96 -13.54
CA ALA A 56 -26.85 1.63 -14.37
C ALA A 56 -25.55 1.51 -13.55
N TYR A 57 -24.65 0.67 -14.06
CA TYR A 57 -23.28 0.52 -13.60
C TYR A 57 -22.38 1.56 -14.27
N SER A 58 -21.43 2.08 -13.49
CA SER A 58 -20.28 2.83 -13.99
C SER A 58 -18.99 2.27 -13.40
N PHE A 59 -17.86 2.45 -14.08
CA PHE A 59 -16.58 2.17 -13.45
C PHE A 59 -16.31 3.20 -12.36
N ALA A 60 -16.03 2.74 -11.14
CA ALA A 60 -15.76 3.64 -10.01
C ALA A 60 -14.51 4.53 -10.25
N TYR A 61 -13.66 4.13 -11.19
CA TYR A 61 -12.40 4.80 -11.51
C TYR A 61 -12.50 5.98 -12.47
N GLU A 62 -13.68 6.33 -13.01
CA GLU A 62 -13.76 7.53 -13.86
C GLU A 62 -13.77 8.83 -13.05
N LYS A 63 -14.21 8.80 -11.79
CA LYS A 63 -14.19 9.97 -10.89
C LYS A 63 -13.89 9.70 -9.41
N ASP A 64 -14.07 8.48 -8.89
CA ASP A 64 -14.14 8.28 -7.43
C ASP A 64 -13.06 7.37 -6.82
N ILE A 65 -12.33 6.56 -7.60
CA ILE A 65 -11.26 5.68 -7.05
C ILE A 65 -9.99 5.76 -7.91
N VAL A 66 -9.55 6.98 -8.20
CA VAL A 66 -8.31 7.18 -8.94
C VAL A 66 -7.18 7.44 -7.95
N TRP A 67 -6.46 6.39 -7.55
CA TRP A 67 -5.03 6.55 -7.26
C TRP A 67 -4.24 6.45 -8.58
N ARG A 68 -4.61 7.26 -9.58
CA ARG A 68 -3.67 7.55 -10.68
C ARG A 68 -2.65 8.51 -10.12
N ILE A 69 -1.43 8.24 -10.51
CA ILE A 69 -0.29 9.14 -10.55
C ILE A 69 -0.65 10.32 -11.49
N SER A 70 -1.57 11.19 -11.05
CA SER A 70 -1.93 12.41 -11.75
C SER A 70 -2.32 13.45 -10.70
N SER A 71 -1.27 14.06 -10.16
CA SER A 71 -1.27 15.28 -9.35
C SER A 71 -1.91 15.21 -7.97
N CYS A 72 -1.03 15.35 -6.98
CA CYS A 72 -1.18 16.10 -5.74
C CYS A 72 -2.02 17.37 -5.91
N LYS A 73 -3.33 17.23 -6.06
CA LYS A 73 -4.26 18.35 -6.00
C LYS A 73 -4.97 18.28 -4.67
N ALA A 74 -4.97 19.42 -3.98
CA ALA A 74 -5.64 19.66 -2.70
C ALA A 74 -7.17 19.45 -2.76
N ASP A 75 -7.71 19.13 -3.94
CA ASP A 75 -9.13 19.12 -4.23
C ASP A 75 -9.80 17.74 -4.06
N ILE A 76 -9.02 16.68 -3.79
CA ILE A 76 -9.57 15.36 -3.47
C ILE A 76 -10.03 15.36 -2.00
N LYS A 77 -11.33 15.58 -1.78
CA LYS A 77 -11.94 15.46 -0.46
C LYS A 77 -12.20 13.99 -0.14
N ASN A 78 -11.29 13.36 0.60
CA ASN A 78 -11.49 12.06 1.26
C ASN A 78 -11.54 12.29 2.78
N ARG A 79 -12.12 11.33 3.53
CA ARG A 79 -12.13 11.31 5.00
C ARG A 79 -10.73 11.45 5.59
N GLU A 80 -9.71 10.96 4.87
CA GLU A 80 -8.30 11.21 5.16
C GLU A 80 -7.61 11.79 3.94
N THR A 81 -6.99 12.95 4.12
CA THR A 81 -6.07 13.59 3.16
C THR A 81 -4.66 13.58 3.74
N GLY A 82 -3.64 13.46 2.89
CA GLY A 82 -2.25 13.34 3.33
C GLY A 82 -1.27 13.88 2.30
N GLU A 83 0.01 13.91 2.67
CA GLU A 83 1.08 14.29 1.74
C GLU A 83 1.19 13.30 0.58
N CYS A 84 1.74 13.78 -0.53
CA CYS A 84 2.01 12.96 -1.69
C CYS A 84 3.32 12.16 -1.55
N TYR A 85 3.22 10.86 -1.78
CA TYR A 85 4.38 9.96 -1.80
C TYR A 85 4.58 9.39 -3.22
N ARG A 86 5.83 9.35 -3.68
CA ARG A 86 6.20 8.80 -4.99
C ARG A 86 6.86 7.46 -4.79
N ALA A 87 6.31 6.43 -5.42
CA ALA A 87 6.94 5.13 -5.50
C ALA A 87 8.04 5.10 -6.58
N PRO A 88 9.15 4.37 -6.37
CA PRO A 88 10.17 4.15 -7.40
C PRO A 88 9.65 3.39 -8.62
N SER A 89 8.72 2.45 -8.42
CA SER A 89 8.08 1.65 -9.47
C SER A 89 6.63 1.31 -9.11
N ILE A 90 5.86 0.81 -10.08
CA ILE A 90 4.48 0.33 -9.86
C ILE A 90 4.40 -0.87 -8.90
N THR A 91 5.48 -1.63 -8.78
CA THR A 91 5.58 -2.79 -7.89
C THR A 91 6.08 -2.43 -6.50
N SER A 92 6.58 -1.22 -6.32
CA SER A 92 7.16 -0.80 -5.06
C SER A 92 6.07 -0.56 -4.02
N THR A 93 6.35 -1.00 -2.81
CA THR A 93 5.57 -0.64 -1.63
C THR A 93 6.22 0.59 -0.98
N ILE A 94 5.40 1.54 -0.55
CA ILE A 94 5.84 2.78 0.10
C ILE A 94 5.07 2.99 1.41
N TYR A 95 5.61 3.85 2.28
CA TYR A 95 4.92 4.25 3.50
C TYR A 95 4.36 5.67 3.37
N GLY A 96 3.10 5.86 3.73
CA GLY A 96 2.42 7.15 3.74
C GLY A 96 1.97 7.51 5.14
N TYR A 97 2.24 8.74 5.57
CA TYR A 97 1.86 9.22 6.89
C TYR A 97 0.78 10.30 6.77
N SER A 98 -0.35 10.09 7.43
CA SER A 98 -1.40 11.10 7.63
C SER A 98 -1.78 11.10 9.12
N GLN A 99 -2.96 10.58 9.48
CA GLN A 99 -3.32 10.32 10.87
C GLN A 99 -2.60 9.07 11.42
N TYR A 100 -2.48 8.05 10.58
CA TYR A 100 -1.76 6.81 10.84
C TYR A 100 -0.68 6.61 9.77
N LEU A 101 0.22 5.66 10.04
CA LEU A 101 1.14 5.19 9.02
C LEU A 101 0.46 4.10 8.19
N TYR A 102 0.58 4.20 6.86
CA TYR A 102 0.02 3.27 5.92
C TYR A 102 1.12 2.64 5.08
N ASN A 103 1.07 1.32 4.93
CA ASN A 103 1.81 0.58 3.92
C ASN A 103 0.96 0.56 2.64
N MET A 104 1.48 1.09 1.55
CA MET A 104 0.73 1.33 0.32
C MET A 104 1.43 0.71 -0.88
N ASN A 105 0.64 0.08 -1.74
CA ASN A 105 1.04 -0.37 -3.07
C ASN A 105 0.00 0.07 -4.11
N MET A 106 0.14 -0.36 -5.36
CA MET A 106 -0.79 0.03 -6.44
C MET A 106 -2.24 -0.48 -6.27
N PHE A 107 -2.48 -1.40 -5.32
CA PHE A 107 -3.78 -2.06 -5.12
C PHE A 107 -4.46 -1.69 -3.80
N ALA A 108 -3.69 -1.35 -2.76
CA ALA A 108 -4.23 -1.10 -1.43
C ALA A 108 -3.36 -0.16 -0.59
N ALA A 109 -3.99 0.47 0.39
CA ALA A 109 -3.36 1.13 1.53
C ALA A 109 -3.81 0.40 2.80
N GLN A 110 -2.85 -0.16 3.54
CA GLN A 110 -3.10 -0.90 4.78
C GLN A 110 -2.50 -0.13 5.95
N MET A 111 -3.29 0.09 7.00
CA MET A 111 -2.79 0.72 8.22
C MET A 111 -1.70 -0.17 8.84
N VAL A 112 -0.62 0.45 9.28
CA VAL A 112 0.42 -0.20 10.06
C VAL A 112 -0.03 -0.25 11.52
N ASP A 113 -0.11 -1.45 12.07
CA ASP A 113 -0.52 -1.74 13.44
C ASP A 113 0.52 -2.58 14.21
N GLU A 114 1.69 -2.80 13.61
CA GLU A 114 2.80 -3.55 14.17
C GLU A 114 3.88 -2.61 14.74
N THR A 115 4.39 -2.97 15.91
CA THR A 115 5.53 -2.29 16.54
C THR A 115 6.82 -2.54 15.75
N GLY A 116 7.56 -1.48 15.42
CA GLY A 116 8.81 -1.59 14.68
C GLY A 116 9.23 -0.29 14.00
N TYR A 117 10.30 -0.37 13.21
CA TYR A 117 10.73 0.73 12.35
C TYR A 117 10.32 0.51 10.89
N TYR A 118 9.95 1.60 10.23
CA TYR A 118 9.55 1.62 8.82
C TYR A 118 10.32 2.71 8.10
N ILE A 119 11.13 2.33 7.12
CA ILE A 119 12.07 3.23 6.47
C ILE A 119 11.55 3.60 5.08
N ASN A 120 11.47 4.90 4.77
CA ASN A 120 10.97 5.40 3.49
C ASN A 120 11.81 6.52 2.90
N TYR A 121 11.79 6.67 1.58
CA TYR A 121 12.44 7.76 0.86
C TYR A 121 11.55 9.01 0.78
N LYS A 122 12.07 10.14 1.24
CA LYS A 122 11.45 11.46 1.13
C LYS A 122 11.71 12.03 -0.26
N THR A 123 10.64 12.20 -1.01
CA THR A 123 10.66 12.63 -2.42
C THR A 123 11.09 14.09 -2.62
N LYS A 124 10.83 14.97 -1.65
CA LYS A 124 11.15 16.40 -1.76
C LYS A 124 12.65 16.71 -1.54
N ASN A 125 13.39 15.90 -0.76
CA ASN A 125 14.77 16.20 -0.34
C ASN A 125 15.79 15.05 -0.55
N ASN A 126 15.43 13.96 -1.24
CA ASN A 126 16.27 12.76 -1.37
C ASN A 126 16.81 12.21 -0.02
N GLY A 127 16.08 12.44 1.08
CA GLY A 127 16.44 11.96 2.40
C GLY A 127 15.67 10.70 2.78
N LEU A 128 16.21 9.88 3.67
CA LEU A 128 15.48 8.78 4.30
C LEU A 128 14.75 9.28 5.54
N ILE A 129 13.48 8.90 5.69
CA ILE A 129 12.69 9.08 6.91
C ILE A 129 12.54 7.71 7.56
N VAL A 130 12.65 7.69 8.89
CA VAL A 130 12.32 6.53 9.70
C VAL A 130 11.07 6.83 10.50
N TYR A 131 10.10 5.94 10.44
CA TYR A 131 8.94 5.96 11.32
C TYR A 131 9.13 4.92 12.40
N GLY A 132 9.02 5.34 13.66
CA GLY A 132 8.97 4.43 14.80
C GLY A 132 7.52 4.22 15.23
N CYS A 133 7.07 2.98 15.24
CA CYS A 133 5.71 2.63 15.65
C CYS A 133 5.71 1.77 16.91
N GLN A 134 4.75 2.05 17.79
CA GLN A 134 4.28 1.16 18.85
C GLN A 134 2.80 0.87 18.56
N LEU A 135 2.51 -0.36 18.12
CA LEU A 135 1.22 -0.72 17.50
C LEU A 135 0.89 0.25 16.35
N SER A 136 -0.32 0.79 16.31
CA SER A 136 -0.76 1.79 15.32
C SER A 136 -0.31 3.22 15.63
N SER A 137 0.37 3.45 16.76
CA SER A 137 0.93 4.76 17.11
C SER A 137 2.31 4.93 16.49
N CYS A 138 2.35 5.59 15.34
CA CYS A 138 3.57 5.85 14.58
C CYS A 138 3.94 7.33 14.62
N LYS A 139 5.25 7.62 14.61
CA LYS A 139 5.77 8.98 14.45
C LYS A 139 7.09 8.99 13.70
N GLU A 140 7.43 10.11 13.07
CA GLU A 140 8.79 10.33 12.56
C GLU A 140 9.77 10.19 13.73
N TYR A 141 10.78 9.36 13.53
CA TYR A 141 11.77 9.01 14.53
C TYR A 141 13.12 9.59 14.14
N THR A 142 13.71 10.35 15.05
CA THR A 142 15.05 10.89 14.89
C THR A 142 16.07 9.79 15.21
N PRO A 143 16.84 9.30 14.22
CA PRO A 143 17.84 8.27 14.45
C PRO A 143 18.97 8.76 15.35
N GLU A 144 19.50 7.85 16.15
CA GLU A 144 20.69 8.01 16.98
C GLU A 144 21.94 7.68 16.17
N GLU A 145 23.02 8.40 16.45
CA GLU A 145 24.32 8.16 15.84
C GLU A 145 24.85 6.76 16.18
N ASP A 146 25.46 6.12 15.19
CA ASP A 146 26.07 4.80 15.29
C ASP A 146 25.13 3.62 15.59
N VAL A 147 23.82 3.83 15.54
CA VAL A 147 22.80 2.78 15.72
C VAL A 147 22.36 2.21 14.37
N TYR A 148 22.09 0.90 14.35
CA TYR A 148 21.48 0.23 13.21
C TYR A 148 19.97 0.11 13.43
N TYR A 149 19.20 0.44 12.41
CA TYR A 149 17.75 0.36 12.40
C TYR A 149 17.30 -0.73 11.43
N TYR A 150 16.50 -1.66 11.93
CA TYR A 150 15.98 -2.77 11.13
C TYR A 150 14.52 -2.55 10.76
N ASP A 151 14.23 -2.54 9.45
CA ASP A 151 12.87 -2.59 8.93
C ASP A 151 12.47 -4.05 8.71
N GLY A 152 11.61 -4.54 9.59
CA GLY A 152 11.17 -5.94 9.60
C GLY A 152 10.33 -6.35 8.39
N ARG A 153 9.70 -5.41 7.69
CA ARG A 153 8.89 -5.69 6.49
C ARG A 153 9.74 -5.68 5.24
N ALA A 154 10.57 -4.66 5.06
CA ALA A 154 11.49 -4.54 3.94
C ALA A 154 12.70 -5.48 4.06
N LYS A 155 12.89 -6.12 5.23
CA LYS A 155 14.03 -6.99 5.55
C LYS A 155 15.37 -6.29 5.31
N THR A 156 15.41 -4.99 5.57
CA THR A 156 16.60 -4.15 5.39
C THR A 156 17.09 -3.61 6.72
N ILE A 157 18.38 -3.38 6.81
CA ILE A 157 19.04 -2.79 7.96
C ILE A 157 19.93 -1.64 7.50
N LEU A 158 19.79 -0.48 8.13
CA LEU A 158 20.57 0.71 7.83
C LEU A 158 21.18 1.28 9.09
N ARG A 159 22.44 1.70 9.01
CA ARG A 159 23.13 2.43 10.05
C ARG A 159 23.01 3.92 9.80
N TYR A 160 22.72 4.69 10.84
CA TYR A 160 22.84 6.15 10.79
C TYR A 160 24.20 6.59 11.34
N ARG A 161 24.95 7.34 10.54
CA ARG A 161 26.24 7.92 10.95
C ARG A 161 26.52 9.23 10.21
N ASP A 162 26.89 10.28 10.92
CA ASP A 162 27.28 11.58 10.36
C ASP A 162 26.21 12.16 9.41
N GLY A 163 24.93 11.97 9.74
CA GLY A 163 23.82 12.37 8.88
C GLY A 163 23.56 11.48 7.66
N ILE A 164 24.32 10.40 7.49
CA ILE A 164 24.28 9.50 6.32
C ILE A 164 23.80 8.11 6.72
N TRP A 165 22.89 7.58 5.91
CA TRP A 165 22.40 6.21 6.02
C TRP A 165 23.27 5.25 5.22
N ASN A 166 23.78 4.21 5.86
CA ASN A 166 24.66 3.23 5.24
C ASN A 166 24.13 1.80 5.44
N THR A 167 24.21 0.96 4.41
CA THR A 167 23.99 -0.48 4.56
C THR A 167 25.25 -1.15 5.13
N PRO A 168 25.12 -2.18 5.99
CA PRO A 168 26.29 -2.92 6.44
C PRO A 168 27.01 -3.60 5.26
N SER A 169 28.33 -3.52 5.25
CA SER A 169 29.18 -4.16 4.23
C SER A 169 29.42 -5.64 4.53
N THR A 170 29.43 -6.04 5.81
CA THR A 170 29.74 -7.39 6.30
C THR A 170 28.68 -7.91 7.27
N SER A 171 28.59 -9.24 7.42
CA SER A 171 27.84 -9.89 8.50
C SER A 171 28.57 -9.72 9.84
N GLY A 172 27.84 -9.71 10.97
CA GLY A 172 28.48 -9.56 12.28
C GLY A 172 27.51 -9.34 13.42
N TYR A 173 28.01 -8.70 14.48
CA TYR A 173 27.23 -8.25 15.64
C TYR A 173 27.17 -6.73 15.64
N ALA A 174 26.00 -6.16 15.92
CA ALA A 174 25.82 -4.72 16.02
C ALA A 174 24.73 -4.38 17.04
N TYR A 175 24.75 -3.13 17.52
CA TYR A 175 23.62 -2.53 18.23
C TYR A 175 22.50 -2.26 17.22
N ILE A 176 21.49 -3.13 17.23
CA ILE A 176 20.36 -3.06 16.31
C ILE A 176 19.12 -2.71 17.11
N SER A 177 18.52 -1.58 16.76
CA SER A 177 17.22 -1.17 17.23
C SER A 177 16.16 -1.72 16.27
N ILE A 178 15.33 -2.63 16.77
CA ILE A 178 14.26 -3.27 16.00
C ILE A 178 12.92 -2.57 16.20
N ASN A 179 12.77 -1.82 17.30
CA ASN A 179 11.61 -1.01 17.59
C ASN A 179 11.98 0.16 18.53
N PRO A 180 11.12 1.19 18.65
CA PRO A 180 11.42 2.38 19.46
C PRO A 180 11.55 2.17 20.97
N ALA A 181 11.11 1.04 21.51
CA ALA A 181 11.17 0.76 22.94
C ALA A 181 12.51 0.14 23.38
N ASP A 182 13.24 -0.48 22.44
CA ASP A 182 14.32 -1.40 22.78
C ASP A 182 15.47 -1.40 21.76
N THR A 183 16.70 -1.39 22.27
CA THR A 183 17.92 -1.59 21.49
C THR A 183 18.78 -2.67 22.13
N TYR A 184 19.18 -3.68 21.36
CA TYR A 184 20.04 -4.77 21.84
C TYR A 184 21.16 -5.07 20.85
N ILE A 185 22.16 -5.85 21.30
CA ILE A 185 23.19 -6.40 20.41
C ILE A 185 22.61 -7.63 19.72
N TYR A 186 22.56 -7.59 18.38
CA TYR A 186 22.07 -8.69 17.56
C TYR A 186 23.15 -9.17 16.61
N ARG A 187 23.16 -10.48 16.32
CA ARG A 187 23.89 -11.05 15.19
C ARG A 187 23.05 -10.90 13.94
N PHE A 188 23.63 -10.38 12.86
CA PHE A 188 22.99 -10.27 11.56
C PHE A 188 23.84 -10.91 10.47
N THR A 189 23.17 -11.44 9.45
CA THR A 189 23.81 -12.08 8.30
C THR A 189 23.37 -11.35 7.04
N LYS A 190 24.34 -10.83 6.29
CA LYS A 190 24.10 -10.32 4.94
C LYS A 190 24.01 -11.52 4.00
N ASN A 191 22.86 -11.72 3.38
CA ASN A 191 22.78 -12.60 2.23
C ASN A 191 23.55 -11.92 1.10
N VAL A 192 24.61 -12.57 0.62
CA VAL A 192 25.31 -12.13 -0.59
C VAL A 192 24.30 -12.25 -1.73
N ASP A 193 24.15 -11.23 -2.55
CA ASP A 193 23.37 -11.34 -3.78
C ASP A 193 23.95 -12.53 -4.58
N ASP A 194 23.21 -13.63 -4.64
CA ASP A 194 23.59 -14.81 -5.43
C ASP A 194 23.63 -14.38 -6.91
N ILE A 195 24.82 -14.09 -7.43
CA ILE A 195 25.05 -14.13 -8.87
C ILE A 195 25.12 -15.61 -9.23
N LYS A 196 23.99 -16.17 -9.69
CA LYS A 196 24.03 -17.43 -10.42
C LYS A 196 24.70 -17.17 -11.77
N ASN A 197 25.76 -17.95 -12.04
CA ASN A 197 26.45 -18.06 -13.32
C ASN A 197 25.49 -18.23 -14.51
#